data_AF-A0A520G2P1-F1
#
_entry.id   AF-A0A520G2P1-F1
#
_cell.length_a   1.000
_cell.length_b   1.000
_cell.length_c   1.000
_cell.angle_alpha   90.00
_cell.angle_beta   90.00
_cell.angle_gamma   90.00
#
_symmetry.space_group_name_H-M   'P 1'
#
loop_
_entity.id
_entity.type
_entity.pdbx_description
1 polymer ?
#
loop_
_entity_poly.entity_id
_entity_poly.type
_entity_poly.pdbx_seq_one_letter_code
_entity_poly.pdbx_strand_id
1 'polypeptide(L)'
;LVSAQQLAQVRQLLRAHEYWRLKQLAVDLVIVNERGTSYTQELQDAIDTAVRSSQARPRAVMGFDRGGVHVLRAELMNESARELLQACARVVLDSGHGPLREQLERLLTAPRVPAPVVVSAPPRVAAVAGSTGGTVVAPLQPTSSSLEFFNGLGGFDDDGREYVVRLAAGQTTPAPWINVISNPGFGFQVSADGSGYTWAENSRENQLTPWSNDAVIDPAGEAIYVRDEADGQVWTATAQPMRDDGLYEARHGHGYSRFSHEAHGIALSLLQYVPLGDAVKLSRLTLHNRSDRRRRLSVTSYAEWVLGTARGANAPFLVSKRDAATGALLASRPWTVAFPGRVAFADLGGRQTAWTADRTEFLGRGGSTGAPAALLHGAA
;
A
#
# COMPACT_ATOMS: atom_id res chain seq x y z
N LEU A 1 -36.80 -26.42 14.76
CA LEU A 1 -35.96 -27.12 13.76
C LEU A 1 -34.87 -26.20 13.20
N VAL A 2 -35.22 -25.03 12.63
CA VAL A 2 -34.24 -24.06 12.11
C VAL A 2 -33.24 -23.59 13.18
N SER A 3 -33.67 -23.36 14.44
CA SER A 3 -32.80 -22.94 15.54
C SER A 3 -31.69 -23.94 15.90
N ALA A 4 -31.94 -25.25 15.79
CA ALA A 4 -30.98 -26.29 16.14
C ALA A 4 -29.83 -26.38 15.12
N GLN A 5 -30.15 -26.24 13.83
CA GLN A 5 -29.15 -26.21 12.76
C GLN A 5 -28.30 -24.93 12.84
N GLN A 6 -28.93 -23.78 13.09
CA GLN A 6 -28.23 -22.50 13.30
C GLN A 6 -27.27 -22.59 14.50
N LEU A 7 -27.71 -23.15 15.62
CA LEU A 7 -26.87 -23.33 16.80
C LEU A 7 -25.73 -24.34 16.55
N ALA A 8 -25.94 -25.37 15.74
CA ALA A 8 -24.88 -26.30 15.35
C ALA A 8 -23.77 -25.60 14.55
N GLN A 9 -24.13 -24.70 13.63
CA GLN A 9 -23.15 -23.88 12.89
C GLN A 9 -22.39 -22.93 13.81
N VAL A 10 -23.07 -22.27 14.76
CA VAL A 10 -22.41 -21.43 15.77
C VAL A 10 -21.40 -22.24 16.57
N ARG A 11 -21.77 -23.43 17.06
CA ARG A 11 -20.84 -24.31 17.78
C ARG A 11 -19.65 -24.76 16.92
N GLN A 12 -19.86 -24.98 15.62
CA GLN A 12 -18.80 -25.32 14.69
C GLN A 12 -17.82 -24.14 14.49
N LEU A 13 -18.32 -22.91 14.37
CA LEU A 13 -17.49 -21.70 14.28
C LEU A 13 -16.73 -21.42 15.58
N LEU A 14 -17.32 -21.67 16.75
CA LEU A 14 -16.62 -21.58 18.03
C LEU A 14 -15.45 -22.58 18.10
N ARG A 15 -15.64 -23.82 17.64
CA ARG A 15 -14.54 -24.80 17.54
C ARG A 15 -13.47 -24.37 16.55
N ALA A 16 -13.85 -23.77 15.42
CA ALA A 16 -12.91 -23.23 14.44
C ALA A 16 -12.08 -22.07 15.02
N HIS A 17 -12.73 -21.18 15.77
CA HIS A 17 -12.07 -20.09 16.49
C HIS A 17 -11.07 -20.61 17.54
N GLU A 18 -11.45 -21.63 18.32
CA GLU A 18 -10.51 -22.32 19.23
C GLU A 18 -9.31 -22.90 18.46
N TYR A 19 -9.55 -23.52 17.30
CA TYR A 19 -8.49 -24.05 16.46
C TYR A 19 -7.55 -22.97 15.92
N TRP A 20 -8.07 -21.85 15.41
CA TRP A 20 -7.25 -20.72 14.96
C TRP A 20 -6.41 -20.14 16.09
N ARG A 21 -6.99 -20.03 17.29
CA ARG A 21 -6.27 -19.59 18.48
C ARG A 21 -5.13 -20.54 18.85
N LEU A 22 -5.35 -21.87 18.80
CA LEU A 22 -4.30 -22.87 18.99
C LEU A 22 -3.17 -22.72 17.96
N LYS A 23 -3.50 -22.26 16.75
CA LYS A 23 -2.54 -21.92 15.69
C LYS A 23 -1.98 -20.50 15.77
N GLN A 24 -2.25 -19.78 16.85
CA GLN A 24 -1.75 -18.41 17.09
C GLN A 24 -2.22 -17.38 16.04
N LEU A 25 -3.33 -17.67 15.35
CA LEU A 25 -3.98 -16.79 14.39
C LEU A 25 -4.98 -15.89 15.09
N ALA A 26 -4.84 -14.58 14.90
CA ALA A 26 -5.76 -13.60 15.45
C ALA A 26 -7.02 -13.48 14.58
N VAL A 27 -8.15 -13.96 15.09
CA VAL A 27 -9.44 -13.93 14.39
C VAL A 27 -10.54 -13.49 15.34
N ASP A 28 -11.24 -12.41 15.01
CA ASP A 28 -12.46 -12.02 15.70
C ASP A 28 -13.66 -12.75 15.07
N LEU A 29 -14.49 -13.38 15.89
CA LEU A 29 -15.74 -13.99 15.50
C LEU A 29 -16.91 -13.14 16.00
N VAL A 30 -17.61 -12.49 15.07
CA VAL A 30 -18.82 -11.72 15.38
C VAL A 30 -20.05 -12.53 14.99
N ILE A 31 -20.92 -12.81 15.96
CA ILE A 31 -22.20 -13.49 15.76
C ILE A 31 -23.30 -12.44 15.86
N VAL A 32 -23.98 -12.17 14.76
CA VAL A 32 -25.11 -11.22 14.72
C VAL A 32 -26.42 -12.01 14.72
N ASN A 33 -27.24 -11.80 15.75
CA ASN A 33 -28.59 -12.36 15.82
C ASN A 33 -29.59 -11.42 15.14
N GLU A 34 -30.12 -11.83 13.99
CA GLU A 34 -31.05 -11.04 13.17
C GLU A 34 -32.53 -11.34 13.40
N ARG A 35 -32.88 -12.22 14.34
CA ARG A 35 -34.30 -12.55 14.59
C ARG A 35 -35.02 -11.44 15.36
N GLY A 36 -36.30 -11.26 15.05
CA GLY A 36 -37.20 -10.33 15.75
C GLY A 36 -37.81 -10.86 17.05
N THR A 37 -38.17 -9.92 17.94
CA THR A 37 -38.69 -10.00 19.33
C THR A 37 -39.50 -11.21 19.85
N SER A 38 -40.14 -12.07 19.06
CA SER A 38 -41.03 -13.12 19.61
C SER A 38 -40.36 -14.48 19.92
N TYR A 39 -39.15 -14.75 19.41
CA TYR A 39 -38.36 -15.97 19.68
C TYR A 39 -36.89 -15.68 20.03
N THR A 40 -36.56 -14.40 20.26
CA THR A 40 -35.18 -13.91 20.37
C THR A 40 -34.48 -14.32 21.64
N GLN A 41 -35.19 -14.37 22.77
CA GLN A 41 -34.55 -14.59 24.07
C GLN A 41 -33.95 -16.01 24.16
N GLU A 42 -34.69 -17.06 23.79
CA GLU A 42 -34.21 -18.44 23.87
C GLU A 42 -33.00 -18.71 22.97
N LEU A 43 -33.03 -18.20 21.72
CA LEU A 43 -31.91 -18.36 20.79
C LEU A 43 -30.70 -17.56 21.25
N GLN A 44 -30.91 -16.34 21.74
CA GLN A 44 -29.85 -15.49 22.26
C GLN A 44 -29.20 -16.14 23.49
N ASP A 45 -29.99 -16.61 24.45
CA ASP A 45 -29.51 -17.29 25.64
C ASP A 45 -28.75 -18.58 25.28
N ALA A 46 -29.20 -19.31 24.25
CA ALA A 46 -28.51 -20.49 23.74
C ALA A 46 -27.16 -20.13 23.09
N ILE A 47 -27.07 -19.04 22.33
CA ILE A 47 -25.83 -18.52 21.75
C ILE A 47 -24.88 -18.09 22.86
N ASP A 48 -25.35 -17.28 23.81
CA ASP A 48 -24.53 -16.78 24.92
C ASP A 48 -24.01 -17.94 25.79
N THR A 49 -24.84 -18.96 26.02
CA THR A 49 -24.43 -20.19 26.70
C THR A 49 -23.38 -20.97 25.91
N ALA A 50 -23.54 -21.09 24.59
CA ALA A 50 -22.54 -21.75 23.74
C ALA A 50 -21.20 -20.99 23.78
N VAL A 51 -21.20 -19.66 23.70
CA VAL A 51 -19.99 -18.82 23.78
C VAL A 51 -19.31 -18.96 25.13
N ARG A 52 -20.07 -18.82 26.24
CA ARG A 52 -19.53 -19.02 27.60
C ARG A 52 -18.89 -20.39 27.78
N SER A 53 -19.55 -21.45 27.27
CA SER A 53 -19.03 -22.82 27.38
C SER A 53 -17.71 -23.04 26.61
N SER A 54 -17.53 -22.35 25.48
CA SER A 54 -16.29 -22.37 24.71
C SER A 54 -15.17 -21.57 25.39
N GLN A 55 -15.51 -20.41 25.98
CA GLN A 55 -14.54 -19.55 26.67
C GLN A 55 -14.11 -20.06 28.06
N ALA A 56 -14.84 -21.00 28.67
CA ALA A 56 -14.52 -21.56 29.98
C ALA A 56 -13.32 -22.54 30.01
N ARG A 57 -12.72 -22.85 28.86
CA ARG A 57 -11.55 -23.75 28.77
C ARG A 57 -10.27 -23.02 29.25
N PRO A 58 -9.36 -23.69 29.99
CA PRO A 58 -8.19 -23.05 30.59
C PRO A 58 -7.36 -22.26 29.57
N ARG A 59 -7.17 -20.96 29.86
CA ARG A 59 -6.35 -20.05 29.05
C ARG A 59 -4.88 -20.36 29.36
N ALA A 60 -4.09 -20.77 28.37
CA ALA A 60 -2.65 -20.76 28.51
C ALA A 60 -2.20 -19.29 28.65
N VAL A 61 -1.72 -18.93 29.84
CA VAL A 61 -1.22 -17.59 30.17
C VAL A 61 0.13 -17.39 29.50
N MET A 62 0.14 -17.15 28.19
CA MET A 62 1.32 -16.62 27.50
C MET A 62 0.87 -15.67 26.39
N GLY A 63 0.85 -14.38 26.73
CA GLY A 63 1.09 -13.24 25.84
C GLY A 63 0.19 -13.08 24.61
N PHE A 64 -0.56 -11.96 24.61
CA PHE A 64 -1.37 -11.39 23.53
C PHE A 64 -2.76 -12.03 23.35
N ASP A 65 -3.82 -11.29 23.67
CA ASP A 65 -5.20 -11.62 23.29
C ASP A 65 -5.33 -11.49 21.77
N ARG A 66 -5.29 -12.62 21.07
CA ARG A 66 -5.29 -12.72 19.60
C ARG A 66 -6.68 -13.07 19.06
N GLY A 67 -7.68 -12.22 19.30
CA GLY A 67 -9.03 -12.36 18.75
C GLY A 67 -10.11 -12.74 19.78
N GLY A 68 -11.30 -12.17 19.61
CA GLY A 68 -12.45 -12.28 20.50
C GLY A 68 -13.70 -12.87 19.83
N VAL A 69 -14.60 -13.40 20.65
CA VAL A 69 -15.95 -13.78 20.21
C VAL A 69 -16.94 -12.74 20.72
N HIS A 70 -17.68 -12.11 19.80
CA HIS A 70 -18.63 -11.03 20.09
C HIS A 70 -20.02 -11.47 19.64
N VAL A 71 -21.01 -11.33 20.53
CA VAL A 71 -22.41 -11.61 20.21
C VAL A 71 -23.16 -10.27 20.17
N LEU A 72 -23.74 -9.95 19.02
CA LEU A 72 -24.46 -8.71 18.76
C LEU A 72 -25.91 -9.00 18.37
N ARG A 73 -26.80 -8.08 18.72
CA ARG A 73 -28.21 -8.13 18.32
C ARG A 73 -28.44 -7.12 17.20
N ALA A 74 -28.97 -7.57 16.07
CA ALA A 74 -29.24 -6.73 14.90
C ALA A 74 -30.13 -5.52 15.21
N GLU A 75 -31.10 -5.68 16.11
CA GLU A 75 -32.05 -4.62 16.51
C GLU A 75 -31.38 -3.48 17.28
N LEU A 76 -30.23 -3.74 17.93
CA LEU A 76 -29.48 -2.75 18.70
C LEU A 76 -28.37 -2.08 17.89
N MET A 77 -28.22 -2.45 16.61
CA MET A 77 -27.19 -1.94 15.73
C MET A 77 -27.78 -0.88 14.79
N ASN A 78 -27.12 0.26 14.70
CA ASN A 78 -27.41 1.22 13.64
C ASN A 78 -26.87 0.70 12.29
N GLU A 79 -27.35 1.31 11.21
CA GLU A 79 -26.97 0.95 9.84
C GLU A 79 -25.46 1.06 9.61
N SER A 80 -24.84 2.16 10.06
CA SER A 80 -23.39 2.37 9.92
C SER A 80 -22.53 1.31 10.61
N ALA A 81 -22.98 0.77 11.75
CA ALA A 81 -22.28 -0.33 12.43
C ALA A 81 -22.40 -1.65 11.68
N ARG A 82 -23.56 -1.90 11.05
CA ARG A 82 -23.77 -3.07 10.18
C ARG A 82 -22.89 -2.99 8.94
N GLU A 83 -22.84 -1.83 8.29
CA GLU A 83 -21.96 -1.57 7.14
C GLU A 83 -20.49 -1.77 7.50
N LEU A 84 -20.05 -1.23 8.65
CA LEU A 84 -18.68 -1.40 9.16
C LEU A 84 -18.32 -2.88 9.33
N LEU A 85 -19.18 -3.66 9.99
CA LEU A 85 -18.93 -5.09 10.19
C LEU A 85 -18.86 -5.85 8.87
N GLN A 86 -19.74 -5.55 7.93
CA GLN A 86 -19.72 -6.17 6.61
C GLN A 86 -18.47 -5.79 5.81
N ALA A 87 -18.06 -4.52 5.84
CA ALA A 87 -16.88 -4.03 5.13
C ALA A 87 -15.57 -4.67 5.65
N CYS A 88 -15.49 -4.94 6.96
CA CYS A 88 -14.28 -5.46 7.58
C CYS A 88 -14.23 -6.99 7.64
N ALA A 89 -15.37 -7.65 7.48
CA ALA A 89 -15.47 -9.09 7.49
C ALA A 89 -14.69 -9.70 6.32
N ARG A 90 -13.73 -10.58 6.63
CA ARG A 90 -13.04 -11.39 5.62
C ARG A 90 -13.89 -12.52 5.08
N VAL A 91 -14.82 -13.00 5.91
CA VAL A 91 -15.74 -14.09 5.60
C VAL A 91 -17.08 -13.72 6.23
N VAL A 92 -18.14 -13.68 5.43
CA VAL A 92 -19.52 -13.52 5.91
C VAL A 92 -20.23 -14.85 5.67
N LEU A 93 -20.77 -15.42 6.75
CA LEU A 93 -21.48 -16.70 6.73
C LEU A 93 -22.90 -16.46 7.20
N ASP A 94 -23.85 -16.97 6.45
CA ASP A 94 -25.26 -16.82 6.75
C ASP A 94 -25.86 -18.19 7.05
N SER A 95 -26.43 -18.29 8.23
CA SER A 95 -27.02 -19.53 8.72
C SER A 95 -28.23 -20.04 7.89
N GLY A 96 -28.85 -19.17 7.08
CA GLY A 96 -29.90 -19.52 6.14
C GLY A 96 -29.41 -20.16 4.83
N HIS A 97 -28.12 -20.05 4.51
CA HIS A 97 -27.54 -20.48 3.23
C HIS A 97 -26.94 -21.89 3.25
N GLY A 98 -27.55 -22.82 4.01
CA GLY A 98 -27.10 -24.22 4.08
C GLY A 98 -25.93 -24.46 5.04
N PRO A 99 -25.36 -25.67 5.09
CA PRO A 99 -24.25 -26.02 5.98
C PRO A 99 -22.96 -25.24 5.65
N LEU A 100 -22.11 -25.05 6.67
CA LEU A 100 -20.87 -24.28 6.54
C LEU A 100 -19.93 -24.77 5.43
N ARG A 101 -19.88 -26.08 5.18
CA ARG A 101 -19.05 -26.66 4.11
C ARG A 101 -19.42 -26.08 2.73
N GLU A 102 -20.69 -26.10 2.39
CA GLU A 102 -21.18 -25.62 1.09
C GLU A 102 -21.02 -24.09 0.93
N GLN A 103 -21.13 -23.35 2.03
CA GLN A 103 -20.84 -21.92 2.03
C GLN A 103 -19.36 -21.65 1.76
N LEU A 104 -18.45 -22.38 2.42
CA LEU A 104 -17.01 -22.24 2.22
C LEU A 104 -16.58 -22.66 0.81
N GLU A 105 -17.14 -23.75 0.27
CA GLU A 105 -16.86 -24.19 -1.10
C GLU A 105 -17.23 -23.10 -2.11
N ARG A 106 -18.42 -22.50 -1.98
CA ARG A 106 -18.82 -21.35 -2.81
C ARG A 106 -17.86 -20.18 -2.71
N LEU A 107 -17.41 -19.83 -1.51
CA LEU A 107 -16.44 -18.74 -1.31
C LEU A 107 -15.07 -19.03 -1.95
N LEU A 108 -14.64 -20.29 -1.94
CA LEU A 108 -13.37 -20.72 -2.53
C LEU A 108 -13.43 -20.82 -4.05
N THR A 109 -14.59 -21.13 -4.62
CA THR A 109 -14.80 -21.25 -6.07
C THR A 109 -15.35 -19.98 -6.72
N ALA A 110 -15.82 -19.00 -5.94
CA ALA A 110 -16.33 -17.76 -6.48
C ALA A 110 -15.25 -17.04 -7.31
N PRO A 111 -15.56 -16.62 -8.56
CA PRO A 111 -14.64 -15.78 -9.31
C PRO A 111 -14.37 -14.52 -8.50
N ARG A 112 -13.10 -14.27 -8.17
CA ARG A 112 -12.70 -12.95 -7.67
C ARG A 112 -12.99 -11.99 -8.80
N VAL A 113 -13.98 -11.10 -8.62
CA VAL A 113 -14.29 -10.06 -9.59
C VAL A 113 -12.99 -9.30 -9.83
N PRO A 114 -12.38 -9.39 -11.02
CA PRO A 114 -11.33 -8.45 -11.37
C PRO A 114 -12.00 -7.08 -11.36
N ALA A 115 -11.39 -6.09 -10.71
CA ALA A 115 -11.75 -4.71 -11.00
C ALA A 115 -11.71 -4.52 -12.53
N PRO A 116 -12.60 -3.71 -13.13
CA PRO A 116 -12.64 -3.56 -14.57
C PRO A 116 -11.26 -3.14 -15.08
N VAL A 117 -10.60 -4.09 -15.77
CA VAL A 117 -9.35 -3.84 -16.49
C VAL A 117 -9.70 -2.91 -17.64
N VAL A 118 -9.49 -1.61 -17.46
CA VAL A 118 -9.53 -0.66 -18.56
C VAL A 118 -8.13 -0.59 -19.14
N VAL A 119 -7.80 -1.56 -20.00
CA VAL A 119 -6.70 -1.41 -20.96
C VAL A 119 -7.34 -1.05 -22.29
N SER A 120 -7.36 0.25 -22.60
CA SER A 120 -7.41 0.69 -24.00
C SER A 120 -6.10 1.43 -24.29
N ALA A 121 -5.08 0.67 -24.69
CA ALA A 121 -3.89 1.25 -25.28
C ALA A 121 -4.26 1.93 -26.62
N PRO A 122 -3.79 3.16 -26.91
CA PRO A 122 -3.97 3.75 -28.24
C PRO A 122 -3.23 2.94 -29.32
N PRO A 123 -3.73 2.98 -30.58
CA PRO A 123 -3.26 2.12 -31.67
C PRO A 123 -1.78 2.36 -31.98
N ARG A 124 -1.07 1.25 -32.18
CA ARG A 124 0.37 1.23 -32.53
C ARG A 124 0.58 1.91 -33.88
N VAL A 125 1.36 2.99 -33.89
CA VAL A 125 1.95 3.50 -35.14
C VAL A 125 3.19 2.66 -35.42
N ALA A 126 3.19 1.95 -36.54
CA ALA A 126 4.33 1.16 -37.00
C ALA A 126 5.52 2.07 -37.30
N ALA A 127 6.68 1.79 -36.69
CA ALA A 127 7.93 2.45 -37.01
C ALA A 127 8.85 1.48 -37.76
N VAL A 128 9.38 1.99 -38.87
CA VAL A 128 10.17 1.34 -39.90
C VAL A 128 11.53 0.90 -39.35
N ALA A 129 11.94 -0.30 -39.74
CA ALA A 129 13.25 -0.88 -39.43
C ALA A 129 14.39 -0.09 -40.09
N GLY A 130 15.38 0.30 -39.28
CA GLY A 130 16.65 0.86 -39.71
C GLY A 130 17.78 0.29 -38.85
N SER A 131 18.83 -0.18 -39.51
CA SER A 131 19.90 -1.08 -39.07
C SER A 131 20.85 -0.56 -37.98
N THR A 132 21.12 -1.45 -37.03
CA THR A 132 22.36 -1.74 -36.26
C THR A 132 23.61 -0.85 -36.44
N GLY A 133 24.12 -0.39 -35.29
CA GLY A 133 25.49 0.11 -35.13
C GLY A 133 25.73 0.75 -33.76
N GLY A 134 25.54 0.01 -32.66
CA GLY A 134 25.65 0.54 -31.30
C GLY A 134 27.01 0.29 -30.66
N THR A 135 27.87 1.31 -30.67
CA THR A 135 29.09 1.39 -29.85
C THR A 135 28.69 1.38 -28.37
N VAL A 136 29.30 0.50 -27.59
CA VAL A 136 29.13 0.45 -26.12
C VAL A 136 29.67 1.76 -25.53
N VAL A 137 28.78 2.66 -25.14
CA VAL A 137 29.15 3.87 -24.39
C VAL A 137 29.33 3.45 -22.94
N ALA A 138 30.56 3.60 -22.44
CA ALA A 138 30.93 3.31 -21.07
C ALA A 138 30.10 4.14 -20.07
N PRO A 139 29.82 3.62 -18.85
CA PRO A 139 29.09 4.36 -17.84
C PRO A 139 29.82 5.65 -17.49
N LEU A 140 29.05 6.74 -17.35
CA LEU A 140 29.53 8.01 -16.81
C LEU A 140 30.24 7.75 -15.48
N GLN A 141 31.57 7.86 -15.48
CA GLN A 141 32.33 7.90 -14.23
C GLN A 141 31.87 9.13 -13.44
N PRO A 142 31.59 8.99 -12.13
CA PRO A 142 31.26 10.15 -11.31
C PRO A 142 32.45 11.10 -11.31
N THR A 143 32.26 12.31 -11.82
CA THR A 143 33.21 13.41 -11.62
C THR A 143 33.31 13.66 -10.11
N SER A 144 34.41 13.19 -9.54
CA SER A 144 34.70 13.16 -8.11
C SER A 144 35.41 14.43 -7.64
N SER A 145 34.96 15.63 -8.01
CA SER A 145 35.77 16.84 -7.74
C SER A 145 35.05 18.09 -7.23
N SER A 146 33.80 18.03 -6.78
CA SER A 146 33.11 19.24 -6.26
C SER A 146 32.45 19.11 -4.89
N LEU A 147 32.30 17.90 -4.34
CA LEU A 147 31.63 17.75 -3.04
C LEU A 147 32.60 18.01 -1.89
N GLU A 148 32.22 18.93 -1.00
CA GLU A 148 32.95 19.22 0.23
C GLU A 148 32.78 18.08 1.24
N PHE A 149 33.86 17.71 1.94
CA PHE A 149 33.87 16.64 2.95
C PHE A 149 33.34 15.28 2.45
N PHE A 150 33.68 14.89 1.22
CA PHE A 150 33.25 13.61 0.65
C PHE A 150 33.75 12.41 1.48
N ASN A 151 32.82 11.56 1.91
CA ASN A 151 33.09 10.42 2.80
C ASN A 151 33.10 9.05 2.09
N GLY A 152 33.12 9.05 0.74
CA GLY A 152 33.04 7.83 -0.07
C GLY A 152 31.64 7.51 -0.58
N LEU A 153 30.59 7.99 0.09
CA LEU A 153 29.19 7.84 -0.33
C LEU A 153 28.51 9.19 -0.58
N GLY A 154 28.92 10.25 0.10
CA GLY A 154 28.33 11.57 -0.05
C GLY A 154 29.16 12.69 0.53
N GLY A 155 28.75 13.93 0.25
CA GLY A 155 29.39 15.16 0.70
C GLY A 155 28.49 16.37 0.50
N PHE A 156 28.93 17.52 0.99
CA PHE A 156 28.19 18.78 0.88
C PHE A 156 28.38 19.43 -0.51
N ASP A 157 27.34 20.10 -0.98
CA ASP A 157 27.33 20.89 -2.21
C ASP A 157 26.57 22.21 -1.95
N ASP A 158 26.64 23.15 -2.90
CA ASP A 158 25.94 24.44 -2.83
C ASP A 158 26.22 25.21 -1.52
N ASP A 159 27.50 25.36 -1.16
CA ASP A 159 27.96 25.97 0.10
C ASP A 159 27.34 25.33 1.36
N GLY A 160 27.12 24.00 1.32
CA GLY A 160 26.52 23.25 2.42
C GLY A 160 24.99 23.30 2.50
N ARG A 161 24.30 23.87 1.50
CA ARG A 161 22.83 23.89 1.43
C ARG A 161 22.22 22.56 0.98
N GLU A 162 23.01 21.71 0.31
CA GLU A 162 22.64 20.35 -0.04
C GLU A 162 23.65 19.35 0.52
N TYR A 163 23.15 18.20 0.98
CA TYR A 163 23.97 17.00 1.18
C TYR A 163 23.68 16.01 0.05
N VAL A 164 24.71 15.66 -0.71
CA VAL A 164 24.62 14.81 -1.90
C VAL A 164 25.12 13.42 -1.58
N VAL A 165 24.28 12.41 -1.82
CA VAL A 165 24.58 10.98 -1.68
C VAL A 165 24.62 10.36 -3.07
N ARG A 166 25.67 9.61 -3.37
CA ARG A 166 25.90 8.92 -4.63
C ARG A 166 26.07 7.43 -4.35
N LEU A 167 25.12 6.64 -4.86
CA LEU A 167 25.07 5.20 -4.66
C LEU A 167 25.22 4.52 -6.02
N ALA A 168 26.38 3.90 -6.27
CA ALA A 168 26.58 3.04 -7.43
C ALA A 168 26.09 1.60 -7.15
N ALA A 169 26.18 0.73 -8.15
CA ALA A 169 25.76 -0.68 -8.13
C ALA A 169 25.89 -1.37 -6.76
N GLY A 170 24.75 -1.64 -6.11
CA GLY A 170 24.65 -2.33 -4.82
C GLY A 170 25.15 -1.56 -3.59
N GLN A 171 25.68 -0.35 -3.73
CA GLN A 171 26.08 0.48 -2.59
C GLN A 171 24.85 1.01 -1.85
N THR A 172 24.86 0.89 -0.53
CA THR A 172 23.87 1.48 0.36
C THR A 172 24.57 2.32 1.42
N THR A 173 23.86 3.23 2.05
CA THR A 173 24.39 3.93 3.23
C THR A 173 24.45 2.94 4.42
N PRO A 174 25.35 3.16 5.40
CA PRO A 174 25.47 2.26 6.57
C PRO A 174 24.20 2.16 7.42
N ALA A 175 23.37 3.20 7.35
CA ALA A 175 21.99 3.28 7.83
C ALA A 175 21.24 4.25 6.91
N PRO A 176 19.91 4.23 6.85
CA PRO A 176 19.15 5.17 6.01
C PRO A 176 19.50 6.63 6.35
N TRP A 177 20.19 7.33 5.44
CA TRP A 177 20.42 8.76 5.58
C TRP A 177 19.18 9.47 5.08
N ILE A 178 18.55 10.23 5.97
CA ILE A 178 17.20 10.76 5.76
C ILE A 178 17.19 12.28 5.65
N ASN A 179 16.14 12.78 4.99
CA ASN A 179 15.67 14.14 5.14
C ASN A 179 14.24 14.16 5.68
N VAL A 180 13.90 15.17 6.45
CA VAL A 180 12.56 15.40 7.02
C VAL A 180 12.05 16.73 6.48
N ILE A 181 10.96 16.67 5.72
CA ILE A 181 10.40 17.82 5.01
C ILE A 181 8.97 18.02 5.48
N SER A 182 8.69 19.15 6.11
CA SER A 182 7.39 19.40 6.71
C SER A 182 7.02 20.87 6.75
N ASN A 183 5.72 21.11 6.86
CA ASN A 183 5.12 22.35 7.31
C ASN A 183 4.38 22.07 8.64
N PRO A 184 3.69 23.05 9.26
CA PRO A 184 3.05 22.85 10.57
C PRO A 184 2.02 21.71 10.63
N GLY A 185 1.40 21.34 9.51
CA GLY A 185 0.30 20.38 9.47
C GLY A 185 0.54 19.15 8.61
N PHE A 186 1.72 19.00 7.99
CA PHE A 186 1.98 17.92 7.04
C PHE A 186 3.47 17.72 6.85
N GLY A 187 3.88 16.49 6.57
CA GLY A 187 5.26 16.24 6.21
C GLY A 187 5.50 14.85 5.67
N PHE A 188 6.73 14.65 5.23
CA PHE A 188 7.24 13.34 4.88
C PHE A 188 8.72 13.23 5.28
N GLN A 189 9.14 11.98 5.45
CA GLN A 189 10.53 11.60 5.56
C GLN A 189 10.90 10.86 4.29
N VAL A 190 12.14 11.03 3.83
CA VAL A 190 12.68 10.25 2.71
C VAL A 190 14.16 9.95 2.93
N SER A 191 14.57 8.72 2.66
CA SER A 191 15.97 8.29 2.69
C SER A 191 16.69 8.60 1.38
N ALA A 192 18.02 8.51 1.39
CA ALA A 192 18.85 8.61 0.18
C ALA A 192 18.52 7.52 -0.85
N ASP A 193 18.01 6.37 -0.39
CA ASP A 193 17.52 5.30 -1.25
C ASP A 193 16.12 5.59 -1.82
N GLY A 194 15.40 6.56 -1.25
CA GLY A 194 14.07 7.00 -1.69
C GLY A 194 12.90 6.33 -0.98
N SER A 195 13.17 5.45 -0.01
CA SER A 195 12.16 4.97 0.93
C SER A 195 11.68 6.11 1.81
N GLY A 196 10.41 6.09 2.20
CA GLY A 196 9.86 7.17 2.98
C GLY A 196 8.44 6.89 3.42
N TYR A 197 7.94 7.78 4.28
CA TYR A 197 6.55 7.81 4.67
C TYR A 197 6.08 9.26 4.81
N THR A 198 4.78 9.44 4.65
CA THR A 198 4.09 10.72 4.63
C THR A 198 3.05 10.74 5.76
N TRP A 199 2.85 11.88 6.41
CA TRP A 199 1.86 12.07 7.46
C TRP A 199 1.13 13.40 7.31
N ALA A 200 -0.04 13.49 7.96
CA ALA A 200 -0.79 14.73 8.10
C ALA A 200 -1.13 14.97 9.57
N GLU A 201 -0.96 16.20 10.07
CA GLU A 201 -1.20 16.66 11.44
C GLU A 201 -0.30 16.00 12.51
N ASN A 202 -0.16 14.68 12.52
CA ASN A 202 0.62 13.93 13.50
C ASN A 202 1.40 12.79 12.84
N SER A 203 2.73 12.83 12.95
CA SER A 203 3.64 11.85 12.34
C SER A 203 3.57 10.44 12.95
N ARG A 204 3.01 10.31 14.15
CA ARG A 204 2.81 9.03 14.84
C ARG A 204 1.41 8.47 14.60
N GLU A 205 0.40 9.31 14.82
CA GLU A 205 -1.01 8.89 14.88
C GLU A 205 -1.72 8.91 13.52
N ASN A 206 -1.22 9.66 12.55
CA ASN A 206 -1.87 9.86 11.26
C ASN A 206 -0.89 9.75 10.09
N GLN A 207 -0.24 8.60 10.03
CA GLN A 207 0.57 8.22 8.89
C GLN A 207 -0.36 7.99 7.68
N LEU A 208 -0.05 8.61 6.56
CA LEU A 208 -0.74 8.40 5.29
C LEU A 208 -0.18 7.17 4.58
N THR A 209 1.14 6.96 4.67
CA THR A 209 1.88 5.82 4.13
C THR A 209 2.74 5.19 5.23
N PRO A 210 3.16 3.91 5.13
CA PRO A 210 3.73 3.19 6.26
C PRO A 210 5.12 3.69 6.64
N TRP A 211 5.30 3.97 7.93
CA TRP A 211 6.63 4.13 8.51
C TRP A 211 7.26 2.78 8.87
N SER A 212 8.58 2.69 8.75
CA SER A 212 9.37 1.55 9.20
C SER A 212 10.61 2.04 9.96
N ASN A 213 10.98 1.33 11.02
CA ASN A 213 12.25 1.52 11.74
C ASN A 213 13.30 0.48 11.36
N ASP A 214 13.13 -0.16 10.21
CA ASP A 214 14.02 -1.20 9.71
C ASP A 214 15.21 -0.57 8.98
N ALA A 215 16.35 -0.47 9.68
CA ALA A 215 17.58 0.11 9.13
C ALA A 215 18.29 -0.79 8.11
N VAL A 216 17.84 -2.04 7.92
CA VAL A 216 18.43 -3.01 6.99
C VAL A 216 17.70 -2.99 5.66
N ILE A 217 16.38 -3.12 5.71
CA ILE A 217 15.55 -3.21 4.49
C ILE A 217 15.18 -1.82 3.98
N ASP A 218 14.92 -0.87 4.88
CA ASP A 218 14.34 0.45 4.57
C ASP A 218 13.17 0.35 3.56
N PRO A 219 12.07 -0.34 3.93
CA PRO A 219 11.05 -0.72 2.98
C PRO A 219 10.25 0.50 2.47
N ALA A 220 10.20 0.65 1.13
CA ALA A 220 9.46 1.72 0.49
C ALA A 220 7.94 1.43 0.43
N GLY A 221 7.15 2.25 1.11
CA GLY A 221 5.68 2.29 1.02
C GLY A 221 5.13 3.19 -0.09
N GLU A 222 6.01 3.90 -0.79
CA GLU A 222 5.71 4.81 -1.88
C GLU A 222 6.68 4.56 -3.04
N ALA A 223 6.22 4.71 -4.27
CA ALA A 223 7.09 4.60 -5.45
C ALA A 223 6.51 5.36 -6.65
N ILE A 224 7.39 5.81 -7.55
CA ILE A 224 7.02 6.31 -8.87
C ILE A 224 7.82 5.52 -9.90
N TYR A 225 7.14 4.60 -10.57
CA TYR A 225 7.70 3.75 -11.60
C TYR A 225 7.63 4.43 -12.97
N VAL A 226 8.65 4.21 -13.77
CA VAL A 226 8.67 4.49 -15.20
C VAL A 226 8.78 3.16 -15.92
N ARG A 227 7.92 2.93 -16.91
CA ARG A 227 7.94 1.73 -17.73
C ARG A 227 8.02 2.08 -19.20
N ASP A 228 8.89 1.40 -19.94
CA ASP A 228 8.90 1.46 -21.40
C ASP A 228 7.88 0.47 -21.97
N GLU A 229 6.95 0.98 -22.75
CA GLU A 229 5.90 0.17 -23.37
C GLU A 229 6.38 -0.65 -24.57
N ALA A 230 7.60 -0.41 -25.06
CA ALA A 230 8.19 -1.16 -26.17
C ALA A 230 8.75 -2.52 -25.74
N ASP A 231 9.45 -2.57 -24.61
CA ASP A 231 10.17 -3.75 -24.12
C ASP A 231 9.75 -4.19 -22.70
N GLY A 232 8.91 -3.40 -22.02
CA GLY A 232 8.38 -3.73 -20.70
C GLY A 232 9.35 -3.47 -19.55
N GLN A 233 10.50 -2.85 -19.79
CA GLN A 233 11.46 -2.51 -18.72
C GLN A 233 10.84 -1.50 -17.75
N VAL A 234 11.10 -1.70 -16.44
CA VAL A 234 10.56 -0.87 -15.35
C VAL A 234 11.69 -0.44 -14.44
N TRP A 235 11.75 0.85 -14.12
CA TRP A 235 12.76 1.41 -13.21
C TRP A 235 12.21 2.64 -12.48
N THR A 236 12.96 3.15 -11.50
CA THR A 236 12.58 4.28 -10.64
C THR A 236 13.67 5.35 -10.64
N ALA A 237 13.31 6.59 -10.27
CA ALA A 237 14.29 7.67 -10.08
C ALA A 237 15.11 7.50 -8.78
N THR A 238 14.59 6.71 -7.86
CA THR A 238 15.14 6.36 -6.55
C THR A 238 15.72 4.95 -6.58
N ALA A 239 16.64 4.65 -5.66
CA ALA A 239 17.31 3.35 -5.62
C ALA A 239 16.46 2.23 -5.00
N GLN A 240 15.44 2.59 -4.21
CA GLN A 240 14.34 1.73 -3.79
C GLN A 240 13.04 2.22 -4.43
N PRO A 241 12.08 1.34 -4.75
CA PRO A 241 12.11 -0.11 -4.53
C PRO A 241 12.82 -0.93 -5.63
N MET A 242 13.20 -0.31 -6.75
CA MET A 242 13.85 -0.99 -7.89
C MET A 242 15.24 -0.42 -8.13
N ARG A 243 16.25 -1.27 -7.97
CA ARG A 243 17.66 -0.92 -8.15
C ARG A 243 18.25 -1.65 -9.35
N ASP A 244 18.94 -0.92 -10.20
CA ASP A 244 19.85 -1.47 -11.19
C ASP A 244 21.32 -1.16 -10.85
N ASP A 245 22.23 -1.43 -11.78
CA ASP A 245 23.68 -1.20 -11.61
C ASP A 245 24.09 0.27 -11.87
N GLY A 246 23.14 1.16 -12.14
CA GLY A 246 23.37 2.57 -12.42
C GLY A 246 23.76 3.37 -11.19
N LEU A 247 24.12 4.64 -11.44
CA LEU A 247 24.36 5.62 -10.39
C LEU A 247 23.03 6.24 -9.97
N TYR A 248 22.74 6.18 -8.67
CA TYR A 248 21.67 6.94 -8.05
C TYR A 248 22.27 8.11 -7.28
N GLU A 249 21.73 9.31 -7.49
CA GLU A 249 22.11 10.50 -6.75
C GLU A 249 20.90 11.05 -5.98
N ALA A 250 21.03 11.17 -4.66
CA ALA A 250 20.06 11.85 -3.80
C ALA A 250 20.68 13.14 -3.27
N ARG A 251 19.96 14.26 -3.40
CA ARG A 251 20.34 15.57 -2.87
C ARG A 251 19.31 15.97 -1.83
N HIS A 252 19.72 16.03 -0.57
CA HIS A 252 18.89 16.49 0.52
C HIS A 252 19.19 17.95 0.79
N GLY A 253 18.20 18.82 0.54
CA GLY A 253 18.26 20.24 0.83
C GLY A 253 17.25 20.67 1.88
N HIS A 254 17.25 21.96 2.22
CA HIS A 254 16.28 22.52 3.16
C HIS A 254 14.87 22.54 2.55
N GLY A 255 14.00 21.67 3.06
CA GLY A 255 12.59 21.60 2.63
C GLY A 255 12.35 20.84 1.33
N TYR A 256 13.34 20.15 0.77
CA TYR A 256 13.17 19.30 -0.40
C TYR A 256 14.22 18.18 -0.48
N SER A 257 13.91 17.15 -1.27
CA SER A 257 14.91 16.18 -1.73
C SER A 257 14.80 15.98 -3.23
N ARG A 258 15.93 15.85 -3.92
CA ARG A 258 15.99 15.57 -5.36
C ARG A 258 16.71 14.26 -5.61
N PHE A 259 16.09 13.39 -6.40
CA PHE A 259 16.67 12.12 -6.84
C PHE A 259 16.94 12.18 -8.32
N SER A 260 18.08 11.65 -8.75
CA SER A 260 18.45 11.54 -10.15
C SER A 260 18.99 10.15 -10.45
N HIS A 261 18.55 9.60 -11.58
CA HIS A 261 18.99 8.31 -12.05
C HIS A 261 18.80 8.23 -13.57
N GLU A 262 19.69 7.53 -14.28
CA GLU A 262 19.60 7.35 -15.72
C GLU A 262 19.71 5.86 -16.05
N ALA A 263 18.70 5.35 -16.76
CA ALA A 263 18.66 3.99 -17.24
C ALA A 263 18.02 3.95 -18.63
N HIS A 264 18.44 2.98 -19.44
CA HIS A 264 17.89 2.72 -20.77
C HIS A 264 17.82 3.97 -21.69
N GLY A 265 18.78 4.90 -21.56
CA GLY A 265 18.80 6.16 -22.33
C GLY A 265 17.73 7.18 -21.93
N ILE A 266 17.14 7.04 -20.74
CA ILE A 266 16.19 7.99 -20.15
C ILE A 266 16.76 8.50 -18.83
N ALA A 267 17.02 9.81 -18.75
CA ALA A 267 17.38 10.46 -17.49
C ALA A 267 16.12 10.86 -16.72
N LEU A 268 16.06 10.47 -15.45
CA LEU A 268 15.00 10.80 -14.50
C LEU A 268 15.50 11.80 -13.47
N SER A 269 14.68 12.81 -13.17
CA SER A 269 14.88 13.69 -12.02
C SER A 269 13.58 13.84 -11.25
N LEU A 270 13.57 13.42 -9.99
CA LEU A 270 12.42 13.48 -9.09
C LEU A 270 12.69 14.49 -7.99
N LEU A 271 11.95 15.60 -7.98
CA LEU A 271 11.96 16.57 -6.89
C LEU A 271 10.77 16.34 -5.96
N GLN A 272 11.02 16.22 -4.66
CA GLN A 272 9.99 16.08 -3.63
C GLN A 272 10.07 17.20 -2.61
N TYR A 273 8.94 17.84 -2.30
CA TYR A 273 8.85 18.90 -1.30
C TYR A 273 7.42 19.06 -0.76
N VAL A 274 7.28 19.82 0.33
CA VAL A 274 5.98 20.21 0.91
C VAL A 274 5.84 21.73 0.76
N PRO A 275 4.76 22.23 0.12
CA PRO A 275 4.46 23.66 0.11
C PRO A 275 4.25 24.21 1.54
N LEU A 276 4.60 25.47 1.77
CA LEU A 276 4.53 26.06 3.12
C LEU A 276 3.10 26.14 3.68
N GLY A 277 2.10 26.33 2.82
CA GLY A 277 0.71 26.53 3.22
C GLY A 277 -0.22 25.33 3.02
N ASP A 278 0.21 24.31 2.28
CA ASP A 278 -0.67 23.23 1.83
C ASP A 278 -0.24 21.87 2.40
N ALA A 279 -1.21 21.09 2.87
CA ALA A 279 -0.98 19.74 3.39
C ALA A 279 -0.83 18.70 2.25
N VAL A 280 0.18 18.88 1.40
CA VAL A 280 0.41 18.05 0.23
C VAL A 280 1.91 17.80 0.00
N LYS A 281 2.25 16.56 -0.34
CA LYS A 281 3.57 16.21 -0.86
C LYS A 281 3.53 16.39 -2.38
N LEU A 282 4.37 17.28 -2.90
CA LEU A 282 4.55 17.42 -4.35
C LEU A 282 5.73 16.59 -4.80
N SER A 283 5.50 15.69 -5.76
CA SER A 283 6.52 14.87 -6.42
C SER A 283 6.57 15.22 -7.90
N ARG A 284 7.60 15.97 -8.31
CA ARG A 284 7.79 16.41 -9.70
C ARG A 284 8.82 15.52 -10.38
N LEU A 285 8.35 14.58 -11.20
CA LEU A 285 9.19 13.75 -12.06
C LEU A 285 9.41 14.42 -13.41
N THR A 286 10.68 14.62 -13.77
CA THR A 286 11.12 15.10 -15.08
C THR A 286 11.81 13.95 -15.80
N LEU A 287 11.40 13.67 -17.04
CA LEU A 287 11.97 12.64 -17.88
C LEU A 287 12.64 13.30 -19.08
N HIS A 288 13.89 12.91 -19.37
CA HIS A 288 14.62 13.39 -20.53
C HIS A 288 15.09 12.20 -21.37
N ASN A 289 14.57 12.11 -22.59
CA ASN A 289 14.97 11.07 -23.53
C ASN A 289 16.32 11.42 -24.16
N ARG A 290 17.37 10.68 -23.77
CA ARG A 290 18.73 10.79 -24.32
C ARG A 290 19.02 9.74 -25.39
N SER A 291 18.05 8.86 -25.70
CA SER A 291 18.18 7.92 -26.79
C SER A 291 17.93 8.58 -28.15
N ASP A 292 18.38 7.93 -29.20
CA ASP A 292 18.22 8.33 -30.60
C ASP A 292 16.82 8.00 -31.18
N ARG A 293 15.98 7.30 -30.40
CA ARG A 293 14.64 6.86 -30.80
C ARG A 293 13.55 7.51 -29.97
N ARG A 294 12.36 7.61 -30.55
CA ARG A 294 11.14 8.00 -29.83
C ARG A 294 10.77 6.90 -28.83
N ARG A 295 10.38 7.30 -27.61
CA ARG A 295 10.02 6.39 -26.51
C ARG A 295 8.57 6.57 -26.12
N ARG A 296 7.89 5.47 -25.79
CA ARG A 296 6.54 5.47 -25.23
C ARG A 296 6.64 4.97 -23.80
N LEU A 297 6.51 5.89 -22.86
CA LEU A 297 6.69 5.63 -21.45
C LEU A 297 5.35 5.73 -20.73
N SER A 298 5.10 4.81 -19.79
CA SER A 298 4.06 4.96 -18.77
C SER A 298 4.70 5.32 -17.43
N VAL A 299 3.96 6.09 -16.63
CA VAL A 299 4.36 6.47 -15.28
C VAL A 299 3.29 5.99 -14.31
N THR A 300 3.69 5.28 -13.28
CA THR A 300 2.77 4.75 -12.27
C THR A 300 3.21 5.19 -10.89
N SER A 301 2.34 5.88 -10.16
CA SER A 301 2.55 6.17 -8.75
C SER A 301 1.87 5.10 -7.90
N TYR A 302 2.60 4.61 -6.90
CA TYR A 302 2.12 3.69 -5.87
C TYR A 302 2.24 4.35 -4.51
N ALA A 303 1.17 4.24 -3.71
CA ALA A 303 1.15 4.64 -2.31
C ALA A 303 0.41 3.57 -1.50
N GLU A 304 1.06 3.06 -0.46
CA GLU A 304 0.47 2.09 0.44
C GLU A 304 -0.28 2.81 1.56
N TRP A 305 -1.60 2.95 1.43
CA TRP A 305 -2.40 3.70 2.40
C TRP A 305 -2.41 3.10 3.81
N VAL A 306 -2.23 3.94 4.83
CA VAL A 306 -2.32 3.60 6.26
C VAL A 306 -3.46 4.34 6.95
N LEU A 307 -3.54 5.66 6.80
CA LEU A 307 -4.51 6.57 7.44
C LEU A 307 -4.67 6.33 8.96
N GLY A 308 -3.54 6.26 9.66
CA GLY A 308 -3.48 6.07 11.11
C GLY A 308 -2.11 5.58 11.57
N THR A 309 -2.06 4.69 12.56
CA THR A 309 -0.80 4.24 13.18
C THR A 309 -0.16 3.00 12.53
N ALA A 310 -0.96 2.12 11.93
CA ALA A 310 -0.46 0.87 11.37
C ALA A 310 -1.35 0.35 10.24
N ARG A 311 -0.72 -0.02 9.13
CA ARG A 311 -1.41 -0.56 7.95
C ARG A 311 -2.26 -1.79 8.27
N GLY A 312 -1.68 -2.76 8.98
CA GLY A 312 -2.34 -4.05 9.25
C GLY A 312 -3.67 -3.90 9.98
N ALA A 313 -3.71 -2.97 10.95
CA ALA A 313 -4.92 -2.65 11.70
C ALA A 313 -5.92 -1.84 10.87
N ASN A 314 -5.46 -0.93 10.03
CA ASN A 314 -6.35 0.02 9.34
C ASN A 314 -6.86 -0.46 7.98
N ALA A 315 -6.11 -1.29 7.27
CA ALA A 315 -6.41 -1.69 5.89
C ALA A 315 -7.84 -2.23 5.66
N PRO A 316 -8.46 -3.02 6.56
CA PRO A 316 -9.86 -3.46 6.38
C PRO A 316 -10.88 -2.32 6.38
N PHE A 317 -10.53 -1.17 6.97
CA PHE A 317 -11.43 -0.04 7.19
C PHE A 317 -11.23 1.08 6.16
N LEU A 318 -10.33 0.89 5.19
CA LEU A 318 -10.02 1.89 4.16
C LEU A 318 -11.02 1.78 3.02
N VAL A 319 -11.60 2.92 2.65
CA VAL A 319 -12.45 3.07 1.48
C VAL A 319 -11.70 3.93 0.48
N SER A 320 -11.54 3.39 -0.73
CA SER A 320 -10.94 4.08 -1.86
C SER A 320 -11.99 4.35 -2.93
N LYS A 321 -11.89 5.51 -3.58
CA LYS A 321 -12.73 5.88 -4.71
C LYS A 321 -11.98 6.77 -5.67
N ARG A 322 -12.29 6.67 -6.96
CA ARG A 322 -11.84 7.64 -7.96
C ARG A 322 -12.77 8.84 -7.97
N ASP A 323 -12.21 10.04 -7.90
CA ASP A 323 -12.94 11.27 -8.14
C ASP A 323 -13.26 11.43 -9.63
N ALA A 324 -14.52 11.69 -9.99
CA ALA A 324 -14.94 11.74 -11.39
C ALA A 324 -14.48 13.01 -12.12
N ALA A 325 -14.33 14.13 -11.40
CA ALA A 325 -13.99 15.42 -12.00
C ALA A 325 -12.49 15.54 -12.27
N THR A 326 -11.67 15.17 -11.29
CA THR A 326 -10.22 15.29 -11.35
C THR A 326 -9.54 14.00 -11.79
N GLY A 327 -10.17 12.85 -11.53
CA GLY A 327 -9.56 11.53 -11.70
C GLY A 327 -8.68 11.09 -10.52
N ALA A 328 -8.52 11.91 -9.48
CA ALA A 328 -7.69 11.59 -8.32
C ALA A 328 -8.19 10.34 -7.60
N LEU A 329 -7.27 9.55 -7.02
CA LEU A 329 -7.59 8.46 -6.13
C LEU A 329 -7.75 8.99 -4.71
N LEU A 330 -8.96 8.92 -4.17
CA LEU A 330 -9.28 9.32 -2.81
C LEU A 330 -9.23 8.10 -1.90
N ALA A 331 -8.67 8.27 -0.70
CA ALA A 331 -8.64 7.26 0.35
C ALA A 331 -9.14 7.88 1.65
N SER A 332 -10.04 7.17 2.34
CA SER A 332 -10.61 7.61 3.61
C SER A 332 -10.82 6.44 4.55
N ARG A 333 -10.93 6.73 5.84
CA ARG A 333 -11.29 5.75 6.88
C ARG A 333 -12.54 6.24 7.60
N PRO A 334 -13.76 5.98 7.06
CA PRO A 334 -14.99 6.64 7.49
C PRO A 334 -15.28 6.53 8.98
N TRP A 335 -14.91 5.41 9.59
CA TRP A 335 -15.20 5.09 10.99
C TRP A 335 -14.08 5.45 11.97
N THR A 336 -13.17 6.35 11.58
CA THR A 336 -12.12 6.83 12.49
C THR A 336 -12.64 7.82 13.53
N VAL A 337 -12.21 7.65 14.79
CA VAL A 337 -12.48 8.63 15.86
C VAL A 337 -11.42 9.73 15.93
N ALA A 338 -10.14 9.41 15.64
CA ALA A 338 -9.03 10.35 15.82
C ALA A 338 -9.00 11.50 14.80
N PHE A 339 -9.26 11.19 13.52
CA PHE A 339 -9.21 12.15 12.40
C PHE A 339 -10.49 12.08 11.54
N PRO A 340 -11.67 12.38 12.11
CA PRO A 340 -12.95 12.16 11.44
C PRO A 340 -13.08 13.03 10.19
N GLY A 341 -13.65 12.46 9.12
CA GLY A 341 -13.93 13.18 7.87
C GLY A 341 -12.70 13.54 7.02
N ARG A 342 -11.49 13.12 7.41
CA ARG A 342 -10.29 13.35 6.61
C ARG A 342 -10.25 12.44 5.38
N VAL A 343 -9.76 13.00 4.28
CA VAL A 343 -9.56 12.31 3.00
C VAL A 343 -8.13 12.55 2.56
N ALA A 344 -7.39 11.48 2.33
CA ALA A 344 -6.12 11.52 1.63
C ALA A 344 -6.36 11.34 0.12
N PHE A 345 -5.45 11.83 -0.71
CA PHE A 345 -5.55 11.67 -2.14
C PHE A 345 -4.19 11.46 -2.80
N ALA A 346 -4.20 10.83 -3.97
CA ALA A 346 -3.10 10.76 -4.90
C ALA A 346 -3.59 11.16 -6.30
N ASP A 347 -2.81 11.99 -7.00
CA ASP A 347 -3.17 12.52 -8.32
C ASP A 347 -1.91 12.70 -9.18
N LEU A 348 -2.06 12.57 -10.50
CA LEU A 348 -1.00 12.80 -11.49
C LEU A 348 -1.28 14.07 -12.31
N GLY A 349 -1.79 15.12 -11.67
CA GLY A 349 -2.18 16.37 -12.31
C GLY A 349 -3.35 16.20 -13.28
N GLY A 350 -4.29 15.31 -12.99
CA GLY A 350 -5.41 15.00 -13.89
C GLY A 350 -5.05 14.13 -15.10
N ARG A 351 -3.82 13.61 -15.20
CA ARG A 351 -3.31 12.88 -16.38
C ARG A 351 -3.37 11.36 -16.27
N GLN A 352 -3.88 10.84 -15.17
CA GLN A 352 -4.11 9.41 -14.95
C GLN A 352 -5.02 8.81 -16.02
N THR A 353 -4.62 7.64 -16.52
CA THR A 353 -5.36 6.87 -17.53
C THR A 353 -5.91 5.56 -17.00
N ALA A 354 -5.30 5.01 -15.94
CA ALA A 354 -5.70 3.80 -15.26
C ALA A 354 -5.43 3.93 -13.75
N TRP A 355 -6.09 3.09 -12.96
CA TRP A 355 -5.93 3.05 -11.52
C TRP A 355 -6.31 1.66 -11.00
N THR A 356 -5.74 1.30 -9.86
CA THR A 356 -6.23 0.20 -9.02
C THR A 356 -6.10 0.64 -7.57
N ALA A 357 -7.02 0.19 -6.73
CA ALA A 357 -6.90 0.29 -5.28
C ALA A 357 -6.77 -1.09 -4.62
N ASP A 358 -6.61 -2.15 -5.42
CA ASP A 358 -6.31 -3.49 -4.93
C ASP A 358 -4.79 -3.72 -4.95
N ARG A 359 -4.21 -3.78 -3.75
CA ARG A 359 -2.79 -4.09 -3.57
C ARG A 359 -2.39 -5.43 -4.18
N THR A 360 -3.28 -6.41 -4.17
CA THR A 360 -3.02 -7.75 -4.74
C THR A 360 -3.00 -7.68 -6.27
N GLU A 361 -3.85 -6.86 -6.87
CA GLU A 361 -3.83 -6.60 -8.32
C GLU A 361 -2.50 -5.95 -8.72
N PHE A 362 -2.06 -4.94 -7.96
CA PHE A 362 -0.82 -4.23 -8.28
C PHE A 362 0.44 -5.05 -8.01
N LEU A 363 0.62 -5.54 -6.78
CA LEU A 363 1.84 -6.23 -6.37
C LEU A 363 1.85 -7.71 -6.75
N GLY A 364 0.68 -8.34 -6.88
CA GLY A 364 0.55 -9.79 -6.98
C GLY A 364 0.49 -10.48 -5.61
N ARG A 365 0.02 -11.73 -5.60
CA ARG A 365 -0.03 -12.55 -4.37
C ARG A 365 1.38 -12.89 -3.90
N GLY A 366 1.78 -12.34 -2.75
CA GLY A 366 3.14 -12.50 -2.22
C GLY A 366 4.18 -11.63 -2.94
N GLY A 367 3.76 -10.69 -3.79
CA GLY A 367 4.67 -9.76 -4.46
C GLY A 367 5.06 -8.57 -3.59
N SER A 368 6.01 -7.79 -4.10
CA SER A 368 6.65 -6.65 -3.43
C SER A 368 6.72 -5.43 -4.35
N THR A 369 7.01 -4.27 -3.78
CA THR A 369 7.22 -3.03 -4.54
C THR A 369 8.45 -3.08 -5.44
N GLY A 370 9.42 -3.98 -5.17
CA GLY A 370 10.57 -4.20 -6.06
C GLY A 370 10.26 -5.07 -7.28
N ALA A 371 9.12 -5.77 -7.29
CA ALA A 371 8.69 -6.59 -8.41
C ALA A 371 7.16 -6.61 -8.55
N PRO A 372 6.52 -5.46 -8.82
CA PRO A 372 5.07 -5.36 -8.89
C PRO A 372 4.51 -6.11 -10.11
N ALA A 373 3.66 -7.11 -9.86
CA ALA A 373 3.12 -7.98 -10.90
C ALA A 373 2.43 -7.21 -12.04
N ALA A 374 1.68 -6.15 -11.73
CA ALA A 374 0.97 -5.35 -12.73
C ALA A 374 1.87 -4.60 -13.71
N LEU A 375 3.14 -4.36 -13.36
CA LEU A 375 4.09 -3.67 -14.24
C LEU A 375 4.99 -4.64 -15.01
N LEU A 376 5.32 -5.78 -14.38
CA LEU A 376 6.22 -6.79 -14.95
C LEU A 376 5.50 -7.77 -15.89
N HIS A 377 4.27 -8.14 -15.56
CA HIS A 377 3.44 -9.02 -16.36
C HIS A 377 2.32 -8.16 -16.94
N GLY A 378 2.50 -7.66 -18.17
CA GLY A 378 1.37 -7.09 -18.90
C GLY A 378 0.24 -8.12 -18.91
N ALA A 379 -0.96 -7.71 -18.47
CA ALA A 379 -2.11 -8.59 -18.34
C ALA A 379 -2.22 -9.49 -19.58
N ALA A 380 -2.12 -10.81 -19.35
CA ALA A 380 -2.27 -11.82 -20.39
C ALA A 380 -3.69 -11.79 -20.97
#